data_AF-A0A183HA15-F1
#
_entry.id   AF-A0A183HA15-F1
#
_cell.length_a   1.000
_cell.length_b   1.000
_cell.length_c   1.000
_cell.angle_alpha   90.00
_cell.angle_beta   90.00
_cell.angle_gamma   90.00
#
_symmetry.space_group_name_H-M   'P 1'
#
loop_
_entity.id
_entity.type
_entity.pdbx_description
1 polymer ?
#
loop_
_entity_poly.entity_id
_entity_poly.type
_entity_poly.pdbx_seq_one_letter_code
_entity_poly.pdbx_strand_id
1 'polypeptide(L)'
;MTPNILVGVVEGSSQFRRWYYEAEVEHIEQMTSMQPYLRIGWANSMGYKPFPGSGDGWGCIGIGDDYYSYGFDGRCIYCGPNFSCRFMFGGTEGRLRFGPPSGFSPLIEAAANQLEIGECLSFGDIAKNMYTGPSILRQNTEPFVPVLVDISNVVLPEFAMEIHEKLAENLHELWAMRKIELGWSYGEVRDEKTRRHPCLTSFQQLPQNEKTYNINLAIDTMKTIEALRYHMILDEPAVRMRCLRLPQKYEFF
;
A
#
# COMPACT_ATOMS: atom_id res chain seq x y z
N MET A 1 7.36 -4.70 22.74
CA MET A 1 6.23 -5.05 21.86
C MET A 1 6.12 -3.98 20.79
N THR A 2 5.69 -4.34 19.59
CA THR A 2 5.48 -3.38 18.50
C THR A 2 4.30 -3.81 17.64
N PRO A 3 3.44 -2.87 17.22
CA PRO A 3 2.46 -3.16 16.18
C PRO A 3 3.17 -3.54 14.88
N ASN A 4 2.48 -4.26 14.01
CA ASN A 4 2.90 -4.55 12.63
C ASN A 4 2.71 -3.34 11.69
N ILE A 5 3.08 -2.15 12.16
CA ILE A 5 2.99 -0.90 11.41
C ILE A 5 4.39 -0.32 11.21
N LEU A 6 4.69 0.03 9.96
CA LEU A 6 5.93 0.71 9.58
C LEU A 6 5.57 2.01 8.87
N VAL A 7 6.19 3.09 9.34
CA VAL A 7 5.98 4.44 8.81
C VAL A 7 7.32 4.99 8.34
N GLY A 8 7.32 5.58 7.15
CA GLY A 8 8.49 6.22 6.58
C GLY A 8 8.11 7.49 5.84
N VAL A 9 9.01 8.47 5.84
CA VAL A 9 8.91 9.61 4.92
C VAL A 9 9.85 9.32 3.75
N VAL A 10 9.30 8.71 2.70
CA VAL A 10 10.03 8.41 1.47
C VAL A 10 9.44 9.22 0.33
N GLU A 11 10.31 9.86 -0.45
CA GLU A 11 9.91 10.66 -1.60
C GLU A 11 9.20 9.79 -2.64
N GLY A 12 8.06 10.28 -3.15
CA GLY A 12 7.22 9.52 -4.08
C GLY A 12 6.32 8.46 -3.43
N SER A 13 6.39 8.25 -2.12
CA SER A 13 5.46 7.36 -1.42
C SER A 13 4.11 8.01 -1.19
N SER A 14 3.04 7.20 -1.17
CA SER A 14 1.68 7.60 -0.81
C SER A 14 1.43 7.67 0.71
N GLN A 15 2.41 7.31 1.55
CA GLN A 15 2.28 7.38 3.01
C GLN A 15 2.14 8.83 3.50
N PHE A 16 1.33 9.03 4.54
CA PHE A 16 1.28 10.31 5.25
C PHE A 16 2.64 10.65 5.89
N ARG A 17 2.90 11.94 6.05
CA ARG A 17 4.19 12.43 6.58
C ARG A 17 4.22 12.58 8.10
N ARG A 18 3.06 12.52 8.75
CA ARG A 18 2.88 12.80 10.17
C ARG A 18 1.88 11.82 10.76
N TRP A 19 2.31 11.09 11.78
CA TRP A 19 1.56 9.98 12.36
C TRP A 19 1.28 10.19 13.83
N TYR A 20 0.13 9.71 14.29
CA TYR A 20 -0.33 9.87 15.66
C TYR A 20 -0.91 8.56 16.21
N TYR A 21 -0.54 8.23 17.44
CA TYR A 21 -1.15 7.14 18.21
C TYR A 21 -1.30 7.55 19.67
N GLU A 22 -2.22 6.88 20.37
CA GLU A 22 -2.40 7.04 21.81
C GLU A 22 -2.10 5.70 22.50
N ALA A 23 -1.57 5.78 23.72
CA ALA A 23 -1.39 4.63 24.59
C ALA A 23 -1.96 4.97 25.97
N GLU A 24 -2.73 4.04 26.52
CA GLU A 24 -3.33 4.15 27.84
C GLU A 24 -2.74 3.09 28.76
N VAL A 25 -2.39 3.52 29.97
CA VAL A 25 -1.91 2.64 31.03
C VAL A 25 -3.08 2.37 31.97
N GLU A 26 -3.53 1.13 32.01
CA GLU A 26 -4.64 0.72 32.88
C GLU A 26 -4.17 0.49 34.31
N HIS A 27 -3.01 -0.17 34.46
CA HIS A 27 -2.50 -0.56 35.76
C HIS A 27 -0.98 -0.69 35.76
N ILE A 28 -0.36 -0.26 36.86
CA ILE A 28 1.05 -0.48 37.17
C ILE A 28 1.13 -1.06 38.57
N GLU A 29 1.73 -2.24 38.69
CA GLU A 29 1.94 -2.93 39.96
C GLU A 29 3.43 -3.02 40.29
N GLN A 30 3.80 -2.70 41.53
CA GLN A 30 5.18 -2.88 42.01
C GLN A 30 5.28 -4.18 42.81
N MET A 31 5.88 -5.19 42.19
CA MET A 31 6.02 -6.54 42.77
C MET A 31 7.38 -6.78 43.45
N THR A 32 8.35 -5.87 43.27
CA THR A 32 9.71 -6.00 43.79
C THR A 32 10.20 -4.67 44.37
N SER A 33 11.40 -4.68 44.97
CA SER A 33 12.07 -3.46 45.43
C SER A 33 12.42 -2.50 44.29
N MET A 34 12.34 -2.95 43.05
CA MET A 34 12.61 -2.14 41.87
C MET A 34 11.32 -1.45 41.40
N GLN A 35 11.44 -0.17 41.06
CA GLN A 35 10.31 0.59 40.53
C GLN A 35 9.95 0.06 39.13
N PRO A 36 8.67 -0.28 38.84
CA PRO A 36 8.25 -0.62 37.49
C PRO A 36 8.33 0.61 36.60
N TYR A 37 8.68 0.40 35.33
CA TYR A 37 8.81 1.49 34.38
C TYR A 37 8.33 1.06 33.00
N LEU A 38 7.79 2.02 32.26
CA LEU A 38 7.13 1.86 30.97
C LEU A 38 7.55 3.01 30.08
N ARG A 39 8.01 2.69 28.86
CA ARG A 39 8.38 3.67 27.86
C ARG A 39 7.70 3.42 26.53
N ILE A 40 7.23 4.50 25.94
CA ILE A 40 6.48 4.54 24.69
C ILE A 40 7.22 5.45 23.74
N GLY A 41 7.33 5.07 22.47
CA GLY A 41 7.98 5.91 21.49
C GLY A 41 8.21 5.21 20.15
N TRP A 42 9.29 5.61 19.47
CA TRP A 42 9.60 5.19 18.10
C TRP A 42 11.00 4.61 18.00
N ALA A 43 11.17 3.67 17.08
CA ALA A 43 12.46 3.04 16.81
C ALA A 43 12.67 2.91 15.30
N ASN A 44 13.91 3.12 14.87
CA ASN A 44 14.32 2.96 13.47
C ASN A 44 14.62 1.48 13.19
N SER A 45 13.93 0.91 12.20
CA SER A 45 14.06 -0.50 11.80
C SER A 45 15.46 -0.91 11.35
N MET A 46 16.28 0.03 10.86
CA MET A 46 17.63 -0.26 10.35
C MET A 46 18.67 -0.46 11.46
N GLY A 47 18.45 0.12 12.65
CA GLY A 47 19.46 0.16 13.70
C GLY A 47 19.00 -0.35 15.06
N TYR A 48 17.72 -0.21 15.38
CA TYR A 48 17.18 -0.67 16.66
C TYR A 48 17.16 -2.20 16.72
N LYS A 49 17.84 -2.75 17.74
CA LYS A 49 17.91 -4.20 17.97
C LYS A 49 17.45 -4.51 19.39
N PRO A 50 16.21 -4.98 19.57
CA PRO A 50 15.74 -5.41 20.88
C PRO A 50 16.57 -6.62 21.32
N PHE A 51 17.24 -6.54 22.46
CA PHE A 51 18.03 -7.65 23.00
C PHE A 51 17.83 -7.76 24.52
N PRO A 52 17.43 -8.93 25.05
CA PRO A 52 17.12 -9.09 26.48
C PRO A 52 18.37 -9.18 27.38
N GLY A 53 19.55 -8.78 26.90
CA GLY A 53 20.81 -8.80 27.66
C GLY A 53 21.34 -7.41 28.00
N SER A 54 22.53 -7.38 28.61
CA SER A 54 23.21 -6.12 28.96
C SER A 54 23.72 -5.42 27.70
N GLY A 55 23.25 -4.20 27.45
CA GLY A 55 23.87 -3.29 26.46
C GLY A 55 25.14 -2.63 27.01
N ASP A 56 25.59 -1.56 26.34
CA ASP A 56 26.75 -0.75 26.75
C ASP A 56 26.54 0.01 28.10
N GLY A 57 25.36 -0.16 28.73
CA GLY A 57 24.98 0.38 30.04
C GLY A 57 24.54 -0.70 31.04
N TRP A 58 23.72 -0.32 32.02
CA TRP A 58 23.21 -1.23 33.05
C TRP A 58 21.80 -1.73 32.71
N GLY A 59 21.63 -3.03 32.46
CA GLY A 59 20.32 -3.68 32.34
C GLY A 59 19.87 -4.05 30.91
N CYS A 60 18.62 -4.51 30.80
CA CYS A 60 18.01 -5.01 29.56
C CYS A 60 17.72 -3.87 28.56
N ILE A 61 18.08 -4.07 27.29
CA ILE A 61 17.89 -3.08 26.20
C ILE A 61 16.43 -2.97 25.79
N GLY A 62 15.93 -1.75 25.66
CA GLY A 62 14.62 -1.44 25.08
C GLY A 62 14.62 -0.06 24.39
N ILE A 63 13.45 0.57 24.24
CA ILE A 63 13.33 1.81 23.44
C ILE A 63 13.92 3.03 24.18
N GLY A 64 14.78 3.79 23.51
CA GLY A 64 15.47 4.96 24.07
C GLY A 64 16.84 4.69 24.70
N ASP A 65 17.39 3.47 24.57
CA ASP A 65 18.75 3.12 25.05
C ASP A 65 19.84 3.28 24.00
N ASP A 66 19.46 3.53 22.74
CA ASP A 66 20.38 3.66 21.62
C ASP A 66 20.09 4.91 20.78
N TYR A 67 20.98 5.20 19.83
CA TYR A 67 20.79 6.32 18.89
C TYR A 67 19.70 6.06 17.84
N TYR A 68 19.10 4.86 17.83
CA TYR A 68 18.13 4.44 16.84
C TYR A 68 16.70 4.47 17.37
N SER A 69 16.49 4.83 18.64
CA SER A 69 15.19 4.82 19.26
C SER A 69 15.00 5.97 20.24
N TYR A 70 13.74 6.37 20.41
CA TYR A 70 13.33 7.43 21.33
C TYR A 70 12.15 6.90 22.14
N GLY A 71 12.25 6.97 23.47
CA GLY A 71 11.21 6.54 24.40
C GLY A 71 10.90 7.64 25.40
N PHE A 72 9.65 7.72 25.86
CA PHE A 72 9.22 8.66 26.89
C PHE A 72 8.46 7.93 27.99
N ASP A 73 8.74 8.27 29.26
CA ASP A 73 8.13 7.66 30.45
C ASP A 73 7.17 8.57 31.22
N GLY A 74 6.87 9.76 30.69
CA GLY A 74 6.05 10.76 31.38
C GLY A 74 6.85 11.83 32.13
N ARG A 75 8.16 11.64 32.33
CA ARG A 75 9.04 12.62 33.00
C ARG A 75 10.33 12.88 32.23
N CYS A 76 10.95 11.83 31.71
CA CYS A 76 12.23 11.85 31.03
C CYS A 76 12.18 10.99 29.74
N ILE A 77 13.20 11.11 28.89
CA ILE A 77 13.34 10.33 27.64
C ILE A 77 14.34 9.18 27.85
N TYR A 78 13.92 7.95 28.17
CA TYR A 78 14.83 6.81 28.50
C TYR A 78 14.10 5.41 28.36
N CYS A 79 14.71 4.22 28.67
CA CYS A 79 14.25 2.78 28.52
C CYS A 79 13.99 1.77 29.75
N GLY A 80 12.91 0.92 29.87
CA GLY A 80 12.88 -0.43 30.57
C GLY A 80 11.55 -0.94 31.27
N PRO A 81 11.48 -2.08 32.07
CA PRO A 81 10.30 -3.00 32.04
C PRO A 81 9.27 -3.11 33.23
N ASN A 82 8.20 -3.87 32.91
CA ASN A 82 7.01 -4.41 33.63
C ASN A 82 5.76 -3.51 33.77
N PHE A 83 4.76 -3.74 32.92
CA PHE A 83 3.48 -3.00 32.87
C PHE A 83 2.43 -3.70 31.99
N SER A 84 1.16 -3.31 32.14
CA SER A 84 0.09 -3.58 31.17
C SER A 84 -0.34 -2.27 30.51
N CYS A 85 -0.40 -2.24 29.17
CA CYS A 85 -0.80 -1.06 28.41
C CYS A 85 -1.75 -1.43 27.26
N ARG A 86 -2.71 -0.54 26.99
CA ARG A 86 -3.61 -0.62 25.84
C ARG A 86 -3.20 0.44 24.83
N PHE A 87 -3.02 0.04 23.57
CA PHE A 87 -2.78 0.98 22.49
C PHE A 87 -4.08 1.33 21.78
N MET A 88 -4.22 2.59 21.38
CA MET A 88 -5.33 3.09 20.57
C MET A 88 -4.74 3.67 19.28
N PHE A 89 -5.01 3.00 18.16
CA PHE A 89 -4.42 3.35 16.87
C PHE A 89 -5.39 4.10 15.93
N GLY A 90 -6.68 4.21 16.32
CA GLY A 90 -7.76 4.78 15.50
C GLY A 90 -8.65 3.71 14.86
N GLY A 91 -9.79 4.13 14.30
CA GLY A 91 -10.75 3.23 13.63
C GLY A 91 -11.50 2.30 14.59
N THR A 92 -11.76 1.06 14.17
CA THR A 92 -12.39 0.00 14.98
C THR A 92 -11.45 -0.58 16.04
N GLU A 93 -10.14 -0.41 15.87
CA GLU A 93 -9.08 -1.00 16.71
C GLU A 93 -8.66 -0.12 17.89
N GLY A 94 -9.55 0.79 18.31
CA GLY A 94 -9.34 1.68 19.44
C GLY A 94 -9.67 3.13 19.09
N ARG A 95 -10.79 3.63 19.64
CA ARG A 95 -11.19 5.02 19.47
C ARG A 95 -10.19 5.94 20.19
N LEU A 96 -9.50 6.78 19.43
CA LEU A 96 -8.65 7.84 19.97
C LEU A 96 -9.47 8.77 20.87
N ARG A 97 -8.99 9.02 22.09
CA ARG A 97 -9.67 9.86 23.07
C ARG A 97 -9.50 11.34 22.76
N PHE A 98 -8.30 11.73 22.34
CA PHE A 98 -7.97 13.10 21.98
C PHE A 98 -7.99 13.29 20.46
N GLY A 99 -7.64 12.24 19.72
CA GLY A 99 -7.58 12.28 18.27
C GLY A 99 -6.31 12.95 17.76
N PRO A 100 -5.99 12.77 16.48
CA PRO A 100 -4.80 13.38 15.91
C PRO A 100 -4.93 14.91 15.88
N PRO A 101 -3.87 15.65 16.26
CA PRO A 101 -3.79 17.09 16.02
C PRO A 101 -3.91 17.44 14.53
N SER A 102 -4.19 18.71 14.23
CA SER A 102 -4.28 19.17 12.84
C SER A 102 -3.02 18.82 12.03
N GLY A 103 -3.22 18.13 10.90
CA GLY A 103 -2.14 17.70 10.01
C GLY A 103 -1.45 16.39 10.39
N PHE A 104 -1.99 15.62 11.34
CA PHE A 104 -1.55 14.25 11.66
C PHE A 104 -2.61 13.23 11.25
N SER A 105 -2.15 12.06 10.81
CA SER A 105 -3.01 10.92 10.52
C SER A 105 -2.96 9.88 11.64
N PRO A 106 -4.08 9.20 11.96
CA PRO A 106 -4.09 8.03 12.84
C PRO A 106 -3.15 6.94 12.32
N LEU A 107 -2.39 6.32 13.22
CA LEU A 107 -1.38 5.32 12.85
C LEU A 107 -1.99 4.11 12.12
N ILE A 108 -3.25 3.76 12.39
CA ILE A 108 -3.93 2.64 11.72
C ILE A 108 -4.00 2.78 10.19
N GLU A 109 -3.97 4.00 9.64
CA GLU A 109 -3.99 4.22 8.19
C GLU A 109 -2.69 3.74 7.50
N ALA A 110 -1.62 3.50 8.26
CA ALA A 110 -0.39 2.90 7.76
C ALA A 110 -0.41 1.36 7.77
N ALA A 111 -1.43 0.72 8.37
CA ALA A 111 -1.48 -0.73 8.48
C ALA A 111 -1.78 -1.37 7.12
N ALA A 112 -0.84 -2.16 6.60
CA ALA A 112 -1.02 -2.89 5.34
C ALA A 112 -1.93 -4.13 5.48
N ASN A 113 -1.95 -4.72 6.68
CA ASN A 113 -2.71 -5.92 7.02
C ASN A 113 -3.50 -5.69 8.31
N GLN A 114 -4.25 -6.70 8.75
CA GLN A 114 -4.91 -6.69 10.07
C GLN A 114 -3.89 -6.34 11.16
N LEU A 115 -4.28 -5.42 12.05
CA LEU A 115 -3.41 -4.93 13.11
C LEU A 115 -3.08 -6.06 14.10
N GLU A 116 -1.79 -6.24 14.35
CA GLU A 116 -1.28 -7.21 15.32
C GLU A 116 -0.17 -6.59 16.16
N ILE A 117 -0.21 -6.84 17.47
CA ILE A 117 0.86 -6.49 18.40
C ILE A 117 1.70 -7.73 18.61
N GLY A 118 2.97 -7.65 18.21
CA GLY A 118 3.92 -8.75 18.35
C GLY A 118 5.09 -8.41 19.27
N GLU A 119 5.81 -9.44 19.69
CA GLU A 119 7.12 -9.29 20.30
C GLU A 119 8.09 -8.67 19.28
N CYS A 120 9.01 -7.82 19.75
CA CYS A 120 10.02 -7.22 18.86
C CYS A 120 11.16 -8.22 18.55
N LEU A 121 11.36 -9.20 19.42
CA LEU A 121 12.27 -10.32 19.29
C LEU A 121 11.56 -11.56 19.82
N SER A 122 11.58 -12.65 19.06
CA SER A 122 11.10 -13.96 19.52
C SER A 122 12.10 -15.03 19.10
N PHE A 123 12.41 -15.94 20.03
CA PHE A 123 13.23 -17.12 19.75
C PHE A 123 12.37 -18.34 19.42
N GLY A 124 11.06 -18.17 19.31
CA GLY A 124 10.09 -19.25 19.14
C GLY A 124 9.55 -19.75 20.48
N ASP A 125 8.92 -20.92 20.47
CA ASP A 125 8.38 -21.55 21.66
C ASP A 125 9.48 -22.35 22.38
N ILE A 126 10.22 -21.65 23.25
CA ILE A 126 11.31 -22.23 24.05
C ILE A 126 10.79 -23.36 24.95
N ALA A 127 9.57 -23.23 25.49
CA ALA A 127 8.97 -24.26 26.34
C ALA A 127 8.68 -25.56 25.57
N LYS A 128 8.42 -25.46 24.27
CA LYS A 128 8.25 -26.61 23.37
C LYS A 128 9.51 -26.98 22.57
N ASN A 129 10.68 -26.40 22.88
CA ASN A 129 11.92 -26.57 22.11
C ASN A 129 11.78 -26.22 20.61
N MET A 130 10.87 -25.32 20.25
CA MET A 130 10.67 -24.88 18.87
C MET A 130 11.35 -23.53 18.67
N TYR A 131 12.47 -23.52 17.95
CA TYR A 131 13.24 -22.31 17.70
C TYR A 131 12.83 -21.67 16.37
N THR A 132 12.64 -20.36 16.37
CA THR A 132 12.40 -19.59 15.13
C THR A 132 13.66 -18.87 14.69
N GLY A 133 13.90 -18.86 13.38
CA GLY A 133 14.97 -18.06 12.79
C GLY A 133 14.72 -16.55 12.92
N PRO A 134 15.69 -15.71 12.49
CA PRO A 134 15.53 -14.25 12.48
C PRO A 134 14.26 -13.83 11.73
N SER A 135 13.43 -13.00 12.36
CA SER A 135 12.20 -12.48 11.76
C SER A 135 12.52 -11.34 10.79
N ILE A 136 12.88 -11.66 9.54
CA ILE A 136 13.22 -10.70 8.48
C ILE A 136 12.00 -9.86 8.05
N LEU A 137 10.78 -10.36 8.32
CA LEU A 137 9.50 -9.79 7.87
C LEU A 137 9.23 -8.35 8.34
N ARG A 138 9.81 -7.90 9.46
CA ARG A 138 9.57 -6.54 9.99
C ARG A 138 10.65 -5.52 9.61
N GLN A 139 11.76 -5.97 9.03
CA GLN A 139 12.92 -5.11 8.79
C GLN A 139 12.98 -4.54 7.37
N ASN A 140 12.24 -5.11 6.40
CA ASN A 140 12.38 -4.79 4.97
C ASN A 140 11.08 -4.36 4.27
N THR A 141 10.06 -3.91 4.99
CA THR A 141 8.89 -3.31 4.32
C THR A 141 9.25 -1.89 3.89
N GLU A 142 9.82 -1.77 2.71
CA GLU A 142 9.97 -0.47 2.05
C GLU A 142 8.58 0.09 1.74
N PRO A 143 8.37 1.41 1.95
CA PRO A 143 7.12 2.03 1.57
C PRO A 143 6.90 1.89 0.07
N PHE A 144 5.66 1.70 -0.34
CA PHE A 144 5.32 1.64 -1.76
C PHE A 144 5.64 2.99 -2.41
N VAL A 145 6.60 2.97 -3.34
CA VAL A 145 6.94 4.06 -4.25
C VAL A 145 6.82 3.49 -5.66
N PRO A 146 5.83 3.92 -6.46
CA PRO A 146 5.68 3.40 -7.82
C PRO A 146 6.88 3.81 -8.65
N VAL A 147 7.58 2.82 -9.22
CA VAL A 147 8.66 3.04 -10.18
C VAL A 147 8.07 2.88 -11.58
N LEU A 148 7.86 4.00 -12.27
CA LEU A 148 7.29 4.01 -13.60
C LEU A 148 8.40 3.87 -14.67
N VAL A 149 8.05 3.25 -15.79
CA VAL A 149 8.90 3.27 -16.99
C VAL A 149 8.80 4.65 -17.62
N ASP A 150 9.93 5.35 -17.79
CA ASP A 150 9.93 6.66 -18.44
C ASP A 150 9.71 6.51 -19.95
N ILE A 151 8.59 7.06 -20.42
CA ILE A 151 8.17 7.06 -21.82
C ILE A 151 8.20 8.47 -22.45
N SER A 152 8.68 9.48 -21.72
CA SER A 152 8.59 10.89 -22.12
C SER A 152 9.31 11.17 -23.44
N ASN A 153 10.45 10.51 -23.66
CA ASN A 153 11.31 10.67 -24.84
C ASN A 153 11.18 9.52 -25.85
N VAL A 154 10.22 8.62 -25.66
CA VAL A 154 10.02 7.49 -26.57
C VAL A 154 9.25 7.95 -27.79
N VAL A 155 9.85 7.75 -28.96
CA VAL A 155 9.24 8.02 -30.26
C VAL A 155 8.79 6.69 -30.85
N LEU A 156 7.49 6.60 -31.14
CA LEU A 156 6.93 5.43 -31.79
C LEU A 156 7.27 5.41 -33.29
N PRO A 157 7.50 4.22 -33.88
CA PRO A 157 7.57 4.07 -35.32
C PRO A 157 6.28 4.52 -36.03
N GLU A 158 6.40 4.93 -37.30
CA GLU A 158 5.27 5.40 -38.11
C GLU A 158 4.13 4.40 -38.19
N PHE A 159 4.42 3.11 -38.43
CA PHE A 159 3.40 2.06 -38.49
C PHE A 159 2.60 1.94 -37.18
N ALA A 160 3.24 2.17 -36.02
CA ALA A 160 2.57 2.13 -34.72
C ALA A 160 1.61 3.32 -34.57
N MET A 161 2.03 4.49 -35.06
CA MET A 161 1.19 5.68 -35.16
C MET A 161 0.07 5.54 -36.21
N GLU A 162 0.14 4.61 -37.16
CA GLU A 162 -0.98 4.35 -38.08
C GLU A 162 -2.06 3.44 -37.44
N ILE A 163 -1.67 2.52 -36.56
CA ILE A 163 -2.58 1.52 -35.97
C ILE A 163 -3.08 1.89 -34.57
N HIS A 164 -2.59 2.97 -33.97
CA HIS A 164 -2.87 3.33 -32.58
C HIS A 164 -4.38 3.47 -32.27
N GLU A 165 -5.18 4.03 -33.19
CA GLU A 165 -6.63 4.14 -33.02
C GLU A 165 -7.32 2.77 -33.02
N LYS A 166 -6.85 1.82 -33.85
CA LYS A 166 -7.39 0.45 -33.87
C LYS A 166 -7.07 -0.29 -32.57
N LEU A 167 -5.91 -0.04 -31.98
CA LEU A 167 -5.57 -0.55 -30.66
C LEU A 167 -6.49 0.06 -29.59
N ALA A 168 -6.70 1.37 -29.62
CA ALA A 168 -7.60 2.06 -28.69
C ALA A 168 -9.05 1.54 -28.80
N GLU A 169 -9.55 1.35 -30.01
CA GLU A 169 -10.86 0.77 -30.28
C GLU A 169 -10.96 -0.65 -29.69
N ASN A 170 -10.02 -1.53 -29.98
CA ASN A 170 -10.05 -2.90 -29.44
C ASN A 170 -9.94 -2.93 -27.91
N LEU A 171 -9.14 -2.06 -27.30
CA LEU A 171 -9.06 -1.93 -25.83
C LEU A 171 -10.38 -1.45 -25.23
N HIS A 172 -11.06 -0.51 -25.90
CA HIS A 172 -12.39 -0.03 -25.52
C HIS A 172 -13.44 -1.14 -25.60
N GLU A 173 -13.46 -1.91 -26.69
CA GLU A 173 -14.37 -3.05 -26.85
C GLU A 173 -14.15 -4.11 -25.76
N LEU A 174 -12.90 -4.42 -25.41
CA LEU A 174 -12.57 -5.32 -24.31
C LEU A 174 -13.03 -4.78 -22.95
N TRP A 175 -12.86 -3.49 -22.69
CA TRP A 175 -13.36 -2.83 -21.49
C TRP A 175 -14.88 -2.89 -21.40
N ALA A 176 -15.58 -2.56 -22.49
CA ALA A 176 -17.03 -2.57 -22.57
C ALA A 176 -17.58 -3.98 -22.33
N MET A 177 -16.99 -5.00 -22.96
CA MET A 177 -17.37 -6.40 -22.75
C MET A 177 -17.27 -6.82 -21.28
N ARG A 178 -16.15 -6.52 -20.60
CA ARG A 178 -15.98 -6.85 -19.17
C ARG A 178 -16.99 -6.13 -18.29
N LYS A 179 -17.31 -4.87 -18.60
CA LYS A 179 -18.32 -4.11 -17.86
C LYS A 179 -19.72 -4.73 -18.02
N ILE A 180 -20.09 -5.12 -19.24
CA ILE A 180 -21.37 -5.79 -19.52
C ILE A 180 -21.45 -7.14 -18.80
N GLU A 181 -20.35 -7.91 -18.74
CA GLU A 181 -20.29 -9.15 -17.96
C GLU A 181 -20.52 -8.95 -16.46
N LEU A 182 -20.11 -7.79 -15.92
CA LEU A 182 -20.39 -7.38 -14.55
C LEU A 182 -21.81 -6.80 -14.38
N GLY A 183 -22.64 -6.85 -15.41
CA GLY A 183 -24.03 -6.38 -15.40
C GLY A 183 -24.17 -4.86 -15.55
N TRP A 184 -23.17 -4.17 -16.11
CA TRP A 184 -23.32 -2.77 -16.47
C TRP A 184 -24.07 -2.62 -17.80
N SER A 185 -24.82 -1.53 -17.92
CA SER A 185 -25.59 -1.17 -19.12
C SER A 185 -25.35 0.29 -19.50
N TYR A 186 -25.74 0.67 -20.71
CA TYR A 186 -25.63 2.05 -21.16
C TYR A 186 -26.57 2.96 -20.35
N GLY A 187 -26.12 4.19 -20.12
CA GLY A 187 -26.98 5.28 -19.63
C GLY A 187 -26.26 6.61 -19.73
N GLU A 188 -27.00 7.67 -20.07
CA GLU A 188 -26.46 9.02 -20.29
C GLU A 188 -25.67 9.57 -19.10
N VAL A 189 -26.03 9.13 -17.89
CA VAL A 189 -25.36 9.51 -16.64
C VAL A 189 -24.85 8.25 -15.96
N ARG A 190 -23.61 8.33 -15.45
CA ARG A 190 -23.03 7.24 -14.66
C ARG A 190 -23.80 7.07 -13.35
N ASP A 191 -24.24 5.84 -13.09
CA ASP A 191 -24.90 5.47 -11.84
C ASP A 191 -24.43 4.08 -11.40
N GLU A 192 -23.81 4.00 -10.22
CA GLU A 192 -23.29 2.74 -9.69
C GLU A 192 -24.38 1.83 -9.13
N LYS A 193 -25.50 2.40 -8.62
CA LYS A 193 -26.60 1.64 -8.03
C LYS A 193 -27.35 0.86 -9.10
N THR A 194 -27.64 1.52 -10.22
CA THR A 194 -28.31 0.90 -11.38
C THR A 194 -27.32 0.33 -12.40
N ARG A 195 -26.01 0.44 -12.13
CA ARG A 195 -24.90 0.00 -13.00
C ARG A 195 -25.02 0.54 -14.43
N ARG A 196 -25.15 1.85 -14.55
CA ARG A 196 -25.18 2.55 -15.84
C ARG A 196 -23.89 3.32 -16.09
N HIS A 197 -23.40 3.28 -17.32
CA HIS A 197 -22.19 4.01 -17.73
C HIS A 197 -22.33 4.61 -19.13
N PRO A 198 -22.02 5.91 -19.32
CA PRO A 198 -22.22 6.60 -20.60
C PRO A 198 -21.28 6.13 -21.70
N CYS A 199 -20.08 5.66 -21.35
CA CYS A 199 -19.11 5.18 -22.33
C CYS A 199 -19.39 3.74 -22.82
N LEU A 200 -20.44 3.06 -22.36
CA LEU A 200 -20.83 1.76 -22.93
C LEU A 200 -21.55 1.99 -24.27
N THR A 201 -20.77 2.30 -25.29
CA THR A 201 -21.18 2.58 -26.66
C THR A 201 -19.99 2.26 -27.58
N SER A 202 -20.19 2.26 -28.90
CA SER A 202 -19.11 2.09 -29.87
C SER A 202 -18.01 3.14 -29.70
N PHE A 203 -16.77 2.77 -30.02
CA PHE A 203 -15.62 3.67 -29.93
C PHE A 203 -15.81 4.98 -30.73
N GLN A 204 -16.52 4.92 -31.87
CA GLN A 204 -16.79 6.07 -32.72
C GLN A 204 -17.79 7.05 -32.11
N GLN A 205 -18.67 6.57 -31.22
CA GLN A 205 -19.70 7.36 -30.55
C GLN A 205 -19.25 7.89 -29.18
N LEU A 206 -18.03 7.58 -28.75
CA LEU A 206 -17.49 8.11 -27.51
C LEU A 206 -17.44 9.65 -27.54
N PRO A 207 -17.70 10.30 -26.39
CA PRO A 207 -17.39 11.72 -26.21
C PRO A 207 -15.94 12.01 -26.59
N GLN A 208 -15.69 13.15 -27.23
CA GLN A 208 -14.36 13.47 -27.79
C GLN A 208 -13.24 13.41 -26.75
N ASN A 209 -13.51 13.85 -25.51
CA ASN A 209 -12.56 13.77 -24.40
C ASN A 209 -12.22 12.32 -24.02
N GLU A 210 -13.22 11.44 -23.94
CA GLU A 210 -13.03 10.01 -23.65
C GLU A 210 -12.32 9.29 -24.80
N LYS A 211 -12.66 9.62 -26.05
CA LYS A 211 -11.99 9.08 -27.22
C LYS A 211 -10.50 9.44 -27.24
N THR A 212 -10.19 10.73 -27.04
CA THR A 212 -8.79 11.21 -26.94
C THR A 212 -8.05 10.55 -25.77
N TYR A 213 -8.71 10.35 -24.62
CA TYR A 213 -8.11 9.62 -23.49
C TYR A 213 -7.73 8.19 -23.87
N ASN A 214 -8.62 7.42 -24.51
CA ASN A 214 -8.35 6.05 -24.94
C ASN A 214 -7.23 5.97 -25.99
N ILE A 215 -7.21 6.93 -26.93
CA ILE A 215 -6.13 7.07 -27.92
C ILE A 215 -4.78 7.29 -27.25
N ASN A 216 -4.70 8.23 -26.31
CA ASN A 216 -3.47 8.52 -25.59
C ASN A 216 -3.02 7.32 -24.74
N LEU A 217 -3.95 6.63 -24.08
CA LEU A 217 -3.66 5.41 -23.33
C LEU A 217 -3.05 4.31 -24.23
N ALA A 218 -3.58 4.14 -25.45
CA ALA A 218 -3.03 3.20 -26.41
C ALA A 218 -1.60 3.60 -26.85
N ILE A 219 -1.36 4.88 -27.11
CA ILE A 219 -0.03 5.42 -27.45
C ILE A 219 0.95 5.19 -26.30
N ASP A 220 0.60 5.54 -25.07
CA ASP A 220 1.45 5.36 -23.89
C ASP A 220 1.74 3.88 -23.62
N THR A 221 0.76 3.00 -23.86
CA THR A 221 0.95 1.55 -23.80
C THR A 221 2.00 1.09 -24.82
N MET A 222 1.90 1.52 -26.07
CA MET A 222 2.89 1.18 -27.10
C MET A 222 4.27 1.79 -26.81
N LYS A 223 4.33 3.01 -26.29
CA LYS A 223 5.61 3.63 -25.88
C LYS A 223 6.25 2.84 -24.74
N THR A 224 5.45 2.32 -23.82
CA THR A 224 5.94 1.46 -22.74
C THR A 224 6.55 0.17 -23.30
N ILE A 225 5.90 -0.46 -24.29
CA ILE A 225 6.44 -1.65 -24.99
C ILE A 225 7.80 -1.35 -25.63
N GLU A 226 7.90 -0.23 -26.34
CA GLU A 226 9.15 0.22 -26.99
C GLU A 226 10.25 0.55 -25.95
N ALA A 227 9.90 1.25 -24.87
CA ALA A 227 10.83 1.58 -23.77
C ALA A 227 11.41 0.32 -23.10
N LEU A 228 10.58 -0.73 -22.98
CA LEU A 228 10.96 -2.04 -22.48
C LEU A 228 11.77 -2.88 -23.48
N ARG A 229 12.12 -2.32 -24.65
CA ARG A 229 12.96 -2.92 -25.70
C ARG A 229 12.31 -4.11 -26.42
N TYR A 230 10.98 -4.19 -26.42
CA TYR A 230 10.28 -5.09 -27.33
C TYR A 230 10.28 -4.52 -28.74
N HIS A 231 10.60 -5.36 -29.73
CA HIS A 231 10.59 -4.94 -31.13
C HIS A 231 9.19 -5.14 -31.71
N MET A 232 8.47 -4.04 -31.96
CA MET A 232 7.19 -4.09 -32.66
C MET A 232 7.40 -4.24 -34.17
N ILE A 233 6.64 -5.12 -34.81
CA ILE A 233 6.58 -5.28 -36.26
C ILE A 233 5.13 -5.30 -36.71
N LEU A 234 4.86 -4.71 -37.87
CA LEU A 234 3.59 -4.88 -38.56
C LEU A 234 3.80 -5.98 -39.62
N ASP A 235 3.16 -7.13 -39.40
CA ASP A 235 3.22 -8.28 -40.30
C ASP A 235 1.79 -8.78 -40.58
N GLU A 236 1.61 -9.48 -41.70
CA GLU A 236 0.32 -10.10 -42.01
C GLU A 236 0.05 -11.22 -41.00
N PRO A 237 -1.13 -11.23 -40.34
CA PRO A 237 -1.42 -12.26 -39.38
C PRO A 237 -1.51 -13.62 -40.09
N ALA A 238 -0.82 -14.63 -39.54
CA ALA A 238 -0.81 -16.00 -40.08
C ALA A 238 -2.21 -16.62 -40.23
N VAL A 239 -3.21 -16.06 -39.53
CA VAL A 239 -4.62 -16.45 -39.62
C VAL A 239 -5.47 -15.21 -39.83
N ARG A 240 -6.47 -15.31 -40.71
CA ARG A 240 -7.49 -14.26 -40.88
C ARG A 240 -8.21 -14.01 -39.57
N MET A 241 -7.98 -12.83 -38.99
CA MET A 241 -8.68 -12.36 -37.80
C MET A 241 -10.19 -12.29 -38.07
N ARG A 242 -10.99 -12.83 -37.16
CA ARG A 242 -12.46 -12.82 -37.24
C ARG A 242 -13.01 -12.05 -36.05
N CYS A 243 -14.00 -11.20 -36.28
CA CYS A 243 -14.75 -10.58 -35.20
C CYS A 243 -15.42 -11.68 -34.36
N LEU A 244 -15.36 -11.54 -33.04
CA LEU A 244 -16.05 -12.43 -32.12
C LEU A 244 -17.56 -12.26 -32.29
N ARG A 245 -18.28 -13.37 -32.44
CA ARG A 245 -19.75 -13.34 -32.42
C ARG A 245 -20.20 -13.25 -30.98
N LEU A 246 -20.75 -12.10 -30.62
CA LEU A 246 -21.25 -11.85 -29.27
C LEU A 246 -22.72 -12.27 -29.14
N PRO A 247 -23.15 -12.80 -27.98
CA PRO A 247 -24.56 -13.05 -27.67
C PRO A 247 -25.40 -11.76 -27.61
N GLN A 248 -26.73 -11.87 -27.69
CA GLN A 248 -27.67 -10.73 -27.71
C GLN A 248 -27.51 -9.73 -26.54
N LYS A 249 -26.96 -10.17 -25.40
CA LYS A 249 -26.70 -9.26 -24.27
C LYS A 249 -25.72 -8.12 -24.59
N TYR A 250 -25.01 -8.19 -25.72
CA TYR A 250 -24.11 -7.15 -26.22
C TYR A 250 -24.69 -6.37 -27.43
N GLU A 251 -25.92 -6.66 -27.88
CA GLU A 251 -26.51 -6.05 -29.10
C GLU A 251 -27.12 -4.65 -28.88
N PHE A 252 -27.17 -4.15 -27.64
CA PHE A 252 -27.86 -2.90 -27.29
C PHE A 252 -26.95 -1.65 -27.27
N PHE A 253 -25.81 -1.68 -27.98
CA PHE A 253 -24.77 -0.64 -27.94
C PHE A 253 -24.36 -0.16 -29.33
#